data_AF-A0A974U677-F1
#
_entry.id   AF-A0A974U677-F1
#
_cell.length_a   1.000
_cell.length_b   1.000
_cell.length_c   1.000
_cell.angle_alpha   90.00
_cell.angle_beta   90.00
_cell.angle_gamma   90.00
#
_symmetry.space_group_name_H-M   'P 1'
#
loop_
_entity.id
_entity.type
_entity.pdbx_description
1 polymer ?
#
loop_
_entity_poly.entity_id
_entity_poly.type
_entity_poly.pdbx_seq_one_letter_code
_entity_poly.pdbx_strand_id
1 'polypeptide(L)'
;MNKDNLDTLFNNLQHDFDLEAPTVDHEKRFLKKLNKQTLADTSKPKNSFWKPFLSIAASLAILVTVFVTTQQEDTTHDLASISPEMAETQNFFTNAIASELTKIEQESSPETKLLIADAMMQMQRLEKEYKDLKEDLSESGEDKRVIYAMISNFQNRIDILQNTLTQIENIKQLKNSTNESSTTI
;
A
#
# COMPACT_ATOMS: atom_id res chain seq x y z
N MET A 1 47.53 50.36 0.42
CA MET A 1 46.46 51.27 -0.04
C MET A 1 46.50 52.50 0.85
N ASN A 2 46.76 53.67 0.27
CA ASN A 2 47.04 54.92 0.98
C ASN A 2 45.74 55.48 1.61
N LYS A 3 45.65 55.50 2.95
CA LYS A 3 44.49 56.06 3.70
C LYS A 3 44.33 57.55 3.47
N ASP A 4 45.46 58.23 3.23
CA ASP A 4 45.54 59.67 3.03
C ASP A 4 44.62 60.17 1.90
N ASN A 5 44.32 59.34 0.89
CA ASN A 5 43.53 59.78 -0.26
C ASN A 5 42.03 59.97 0.08
N LEU A 6 41.46 59.17 0.99
CA LEU A 6 40.05 59.33 1.39
C LEU A 6 39.86 60.45 2.40
N ASP A 7 40.75 60.55 3.38
CA ASP A 7 40.69 61.62 4.39
C ASP A 7 40.86 62.99 3.73
N THR A 8 41.75 63.09 2.72
CA THR A 8 41.92 64.32 1.94
C THR A 8 40.66 64.66 1.12
N LEU A 9 40.02 63.66 0.49
CA LEU A 9 38.78 63.87 -0.25
C LEU A 9 37.64 64.36 0.66
N PHE A 10 37.46 63.73 1.83
CA PHE A 10 36.40 64.12 2.76
C PHE A 10 36.63 65.49 3.37
N ASN A 11 37.86 65.83 3.79
CA ASN A 11 38.15 67.15 4.34
C ASN A 11 37.93 68.26 3.31
N ASN A 12 38.26 68.02 2.03
CA ASN A 12 38.03 68.98 0.96
C ASN A 12 36.54 69.19 0.67
N LEU A 13 35.71 68.15 0.81
CA LEU A 13 34.27 68.20 0.52
C LEU A 13 33.42 68.54 1.76
N GLN A 14 34.00 68.54 2.96
CA GLN A 14 33.26 68.62 4.22
C GLN A 14 32.33 69.84 4.33
N HIS A 15 32.70 70.96 3.72
CA HIS A 15 31.93 72.20 3.77
C HIS A 15 30.97 72.37 2.58
N ASP A 16 31.03 71.48 1.58
CA ASP A 16 30.17 71.49 0.39
C ASP A 16 28.85 70.71 0.61
N PHE A 17 28.70 70.02 1.75
CA PHE A 17 27.50 69.23 2.02
C PHE A 17 26.39 70.02 2.72
N ASP A 18 26.72 71.12 3.40
CA ASP A 18 25.78 71.93 4.19
C ASP A 18 25.22 73.12 3.39
N LEU A 19 25.02 72.94 2.08
CA LEU A 19 24.65 74.04 1.17
C LEU A 19 23.15 74.36 1.19
N GLU A 20 22.27 73.38 1.45
CA GLU A 20 20.83 73.60 1.50
C GLU A 20 20.12 72.73 2.54
N ALA A 21 19.17 73.33 3.26
CA ALA A 21 18.25 72.58 4.10
C ALA A 21 17.08 72.05 3.26
N PRO A 22 16.55 70.85 3.55
CA PRO A 22 15.41 70.32 2.84
C PRO A 22 14.18 71.21 2.99
N THR A 23 13.32 71.22 1.98
CA THR A 23 12.07 71.99 1.99
C THR A 23 11.16 71.58 3.15
N VAL A 24 10.33 72.50 3.66
CA VAL A 24 9.49 72.30 4.86
C VAL A 24 8.56 71.06 4.76
N ASP A 25 8.22 70.63 3.55
CA ASP A 25 7.37 69.46 3.31
C ASP A 25 8.16 68.12 3.21
N HIS A 26 9.49 68.16 3.29
CA HIS A 26 10.34 66.98 3.18
C HIS A 26 10.04 65.94 4.26
N GLU A 27 9.88 66.35 5.52
CA GLU A 27 9.54 65.46 6.61
C GLU A 27 8.20 64.75 6.38
N LYS A 28 7.18 65.50 5.95
CA LYS A 28 5.86 64.94 5.63
C LYS A 28 5.93 63.94 4.49
N ARG A 29 6.69 64.26 3.42
CA ARG A 29 6.92 63.35 2.29
C ARG A 29 7.71 62.11 2.72
N PHE A 30 8.68 62.27 3.60
CA PHE A 30 9.46 61.18 4.18
C PHE A 30 8.58 60.25 5.00
N LEU A 31 7.80 60.79 5.95
CA LEU A 31 6.84 60.02 6.76
C LEU A 31 5.79 59.33 5.90
N LYS A 32 5.31 59.99 4.84
CA LYS A 32 4.39 59.38 3.87
C LYS A 32 5.03 58.20 3.14
N LYS A 33 6.31 58.31 2.74
CA LYS A 33 7.05 57.22 2.09
C LYS A 33 7.39 56.09 3.06
N LEU A 34 7.75 56.42 4.31
CA LEU A 34 8.03 55.47 5.38
C LEU A 34 6.77 54.65 5.72
N ASN A 35 5.65 55.32 5.95
CA ASN A 35 4.37 54.66 6.20
C ASN A 35 3.85 53.90 4.96
N LYS A 36 4.16 54.37 3.74
CA LYS A 36 3.89 53.60 2.53
C LYS A 36 4.76 52.35 2.43
N GLN A 37 5.97 52.32 3.00
CA GLN A 37 6.78 51.08 3.07
C GLN A 37 6.34 50.13 4.18
N THR A 38 5.76 50.63 5.27
CA THR A 38 5.18 49.77 6.32
C THR A 38 3.77 49.25 5.97
N LEU A 39 3.07 49.89 5.02
CA LEU A 39 1.71 49.54 4.60
C LEU A 39 1.56 49.15 3.12
N ALA A 40 2.65 49.15 2.32
CA ALA A 40 2.66 48.53 0.99
C ALA A 40 3.05 47.05 1.10
N ASP A 41 2.02 46.21 1.06
CA ASP A 41 2.03 44.90 0.43
C ASP A 41 3.00 43.81 0.96
N THR A 42 2.60 43.20 2.07
CA THR A 42 2.54 41.72 2.11
C THR A 42 1.12 41.20 1.90
N SER A 43 0.28 41.93 1.15
CA SER A 43 -0.86 41.34 0.48
C SER A 43 -0.41 40.83 -0.89
N LYS A 44 0.43 39.78 -0.89
CA LYS A 44 0.52 38.95 -2.10
C LYS A 44 -0.92 38.52 -2.40
N PRO A 45 -1.41 38.56 -3.66
CA PRO A 45 -2.65 37.89 -3.96
C PRO A 45 -2.48 36.46 -3.47
N LYS A 46 -3.28 36.07 -2.48
CA LYS A 46 -3.31 34.69 -2.01
C LYS A 46 -3.98 33.93 -3.14
N ASN A 47 -3.19 33.65 -4.16
CA ASN A 47 -3.53 32.74 -5.23
C ASN A 47 -3.71 31.39 -4.56
N SER A 48 -4.96 31.17 -4.16
CA SER A 48 -5.50 29.96 -3.57
C SER A 48 -5.54 28.82 -4.60
N PHE A 49 -4.61 28.83 -5.56
CA PHE A 49 -4.40 27.79 -6.55
C PHE A 49 -3.61 26.61 -5.97
N TRP A 50 -2.89 26.80 -4.86
CA TRP A 50 -2.19 25.72 -4.16
C TRP A 50 -3.03 25.02 -3.09
N LYS A 51 -4.17 25.60 -2.68
CA LYS A 51 -5.07 24.95 -1.73
C LYS A 51 -5.68 23.63 -2.24
N PRO A 52 -6.10 23.48 -3.51
CA PRO A 52 -6.56 22.19 -4.00
C PRO A 52 -5.41 21.16 -4.09
N PHE A 53 -4.18 21.59 -4.40
CA PHE A 53 -3.04 20.67 -4.40
C PHE A 53 -2.66 20.19 -3.00
N LEU A 54 -2.87 20.99 -1.95
CA LEU A 54 -2.64 20.53 -0.58
C LEU A 54 -3.69 19.49 -0.15
N SER A 55 -4.97 19.66 -0.52
CA SER A 55 -6.00 18.65 -0.25
C SER A 55 -5.81 17.38 -1.07
N ILE A 56 -5.35 17.50 -2.33
CA ILE A 56 -5.02 16.37 -3.20
C ILE A 56 -3.77 15.64 -2.69
N ALA A 57 -2.74 16.37 -2.27
CA ALA A 57 -1.54 15.78 -1.68
C ALA A 57 -1.87 15.11 -0.34
N ALA A 58 -2.74 15.69 0.50
CA ALA A 58 -3.18 15.07 1.75
C ALA A 58 -4.02 13.82 1.50
N SER A 59 -4.93 13.82 0.52
CA SER A 59 -5.71 12.62 0.18
C SER A 59 -4.84 11.54 -0.44
N LEU A 60 -3.89 11.89 -1.32
CA LEU A 60 -2.90 10.94 -1.84
C LEU A 60 -1.98 10.43 -0.74
N ALA A 61 -1.52 11.28 0.17
CA ALA A 61 -0.71 10.86 1.32
C ALA A 61 -1.50 9.92 2.23
N ILE A 62 -2.77 10.21 2.53
CA ILE A 62 -3.63 9.31 3.31
C ILE A 62 -3.84 7.99 2.55
N LEU A 63 -4.11 8.01 1.25
CA LEU A 63 -4.27 6.79 0.45
C LEU A 63 -2.97 5.98 0.40
N VAL A 64 -1.82 6.63 0.25
CA VAL A 64 -0.50 5.99 0.26
C VAL A 64 -0.17 5.46 1.65
N THR A 65 -0.46 6.20 2.72
CA THR A 65 -0.26 5.74 4.10
C THR A 65 -1.16 4.56 4.40
N VAL A 66 -2.45 4.63 4.09
CA VAL A 66 -3.38 3.50 4.22
C VAL A 66 -2.87 2.31 3.41
N PHE A 67 -2.54 2.50 2.13
CA PHE A 67 -2.01 1.46 1.26
C PHE A 67 -0.72 0.83 1.82
N VAL A 68 0.24 1.63 2.29
CA VAL A 68 1.49 1.14 2.89
C VAL A 68 1.23 0.42 4.21
N THR A 69 0.33 0.92 5.06
CA THR A 69 -0.03 0.26 6.33
C THR A 69 -0.84 -1.03 6.12
N THR A 70 -1.61 -1.14 5.05
CA THR A 70 -2.34 -2.37 4.68
C THR A 70 -1.47 -3.35 3.92
N GLN A 71 -0.39 -2.88 3.28
CA GLN A 71 0.64 -3.67 2.60
C GLN A 71 1.84 -3.96 3.49
N GLN A 72 1.71 -3.76 4.80
CA GLN A 72 2.61 -4.39 5.74
C GLN A 72 2.31 -5.88 5.62
N GLU A 73 2.96 -6.54 4.66
CA GLU A 73 3.16 -7.98 4.69
C GLU A 73 3.93 -8.23 5.98
N ASP A 74 3.15 -8.43 7.04
CA ASP A 74 3.35 -9.47 8.01
C ASP A 74 4.57 -10.31 7.62
N THR A 75 5.74 -9.90 8.13
CA THR A 75 6.94 -10.72 8.23
C THR A 75 6.59 -11.87 9.16
N THR A 76 5.69 -12.72 8.70
CA THR A 76 5.00 -13.70 9.51
C THR A 76 5.85 -14.94 9.41
N HIS A 77 6.20 -15.46 10.58
CA HIS A 77 6.74 -16.80 10.72
C HIS A 77 5.75 -17.78 10.09
N ASP A 78 6.03 -18.18 8.86
CA ASP A 78 5.34 -19.26 8.18
C ASP A 78 6.26 -20.49 8.16
N LEU A 79 5.80 -21.58 7.54
CA LEU A 79 6.56 -22.82 7.53
C LEU A 79 7.93 -22.62 6.85
N ALA A 80 8.01 -21.75 5.83
CA ALA A 80 9.26 -21.45 5.13
C ALA A 80 10.30 -20.72 5.98
N SER A 81 9.88 -20.04 7.05
CA SER A 81 10.79 -19.37 7.98
C SER A 81 11.59 -20.31 8.90
N ILE A 82 11.15 -21.57 9.06
CA ILE A 82 11.70 -22.52 10.04
C ILE A 82 13.00 -23.18 9.56
N SER A 83 13.01 -23.68 8.32
CA SER A 83 14.18 -24.32 7.73
C SER A 83 14.09 -24.36 6.20
N PRO A 84 15.21 -24.57 5.47
CA PRO A 84 15.18 -24.75 4.03
C PRO A 84 14.24 -25.88 3.57
N GLU A 85 14.22 -27.00 4.31
CA GLU A 85 13.36 -28.15 4.03
C GLU A 85 11.88 -27.81 4.26
N MET A 86 11.58 -26.99 5.26
CA MET A 86 10.23 -26.51 5.53
C MET A 86 9.76 -25.48 4.49
N ALA A 87 10.67 -24.67 3.95
CA ALA A 87 10.40 -23.82 2.80
C ALA A 87 10.10 -24.63 1.53
N GLU A 88 10.86 -25.68 1.26
CA GLU A 88 10.58 -26.61 0.18
C GLU A 88 9.21 -27.29 0.37
N THR A 89 8.90 -27.70 1.59
CA THR A 89 7.60 -28.30 1.95
C THR A 89 6.44 -27.35 1.68
N GLN A 90 6.54 -26.09 2.13
CA GLN A 90 5.53 -25.07 1.85
C GLN A 90 5.35 -24.87 0.34
N ASN A 91 6.45 -24.72 -0.40
CA ASN A 91 6.42 -24.56 -1.86
C ASN A 91 5.79 -25.76 -2.57
N PHE A 92 6.09 -26.98 -2.12
CA PHE A 92 5.49 -28.19 -2.69
C PHE A 92 3.97 -28.18 -2.54
N PHE A 93 3.47 -27.92 -1.32
CA PHE A 93 2.04 -27.94 -1.05
C PHE A 93 1.29 -26.79 -1.72
N THR A 94 1.84 -25.57 -1.74
CA THR A 94 1.20 -24.43 -2.41
C THR A 94 1.10 -24.66 -3.91
N ASN A 95 2.14 -25.22 -4.54
CA ASN A 95 2.11 -25.60 -5.95
C ASN A 95 1.08 -26.71 -6.24
N ALA A 96 1.00 -27.73 -5.38
CA ALA A 96 0.00 -28.79 -5.49
C ALA A 96 -1.42 -28.22 -5.41
N ILE A 97 -1.70 -27.36 -4.43
CA ILE A 97 -3.00 -26.68 -4.27
C ILE A 97 -3.33 -25.85 -5.51
N ALA A 98 -2.38 -25.07 -6.02
CA ALA A 98 -2.59 -24.26 -7.23
C ALA A 98 -2.93 -25.11 -8.46
N SER A 99 -2.26 -26.26 -8.61
CA SER A 99 -2.53 -27.22 -9.67
C SER A 99 -3.94 -27.80 -9.57
N GLU A 100 -4.36 -28.25 -8.38
CA GLU A 100 -5.72 -28.77 -8.18
C GLU A 100 -6.80 -27.71 -8.38
N LEU A 101 -6.57 -26.46 -7.95
CA LEU A 101 -7.47 -25.34 -8.22
C LEU A 101 -7.65 -25.09 -9.72
N THR A 102 -6.57 -25.14 -10.48
CA THR A 102 -6.62 -24.98 -11.95
C THR A 102 -7.48 -26.06 -12.59
N LYS A 103 -7.42 -27.30 -12.10
CA LYS A 103 -8.31 -28.38 -12.56
C LYS A 103 -9.77 -28.07 -12.21
N ILE A 104 -10.06 -27.64 -10.98
CA ILE A 104 -11.43 -27.27 -10.57
C ILE A 104 -12.01 -26.15 -11.43
N GLU A 105 -11.21 -25.14 -11.78
CA GLU A 105 -11.65 -24.04 -12.63
C GLU A 105 -12.10 -24.50 -14.03
N GLN A 106 -11.41 -25.50 -14.59
CA GLN A 106 -11.75 -26.10 -15.89
C GLN A 106 -13.04 -26.94 -15.83
N GLU A 107 -13.47 -27.29 -14.63
CA GLU A 107 -14.58 -28.20 -14.32
C GLU A 107 -15.88 -27.47 -13.95
N SER A 108 -15.89 -26.14 -14.09
CA SER A 108 -17.03 -25.29 -13.75
C SER A 108 -18.18 -25.41 -14.77
N SER A 109 -19.31 -25.94 -14.32
CA SER A 109 -20.56 -26.05 -15.07
C SER A 109 -21.77 -25.71 -14.18
N PRO A 110 -22.97 -25.46 -14.74
CA PRO A 110 -24.17 -25.23 -13.93
C PRO A 110 -24.44 -26.33 -12.90
N GLU A 111 -24.14 -27.59 -13.24
CA GLU A 111 -24.34 -28.76 -12.41
C GLU A 111 -23.29 -28.90 -11.29
N THR A 112 -22.05 -28.46 -11.51
CA THR A 112 -20.95 -28.57 -10.54
C THR A 112 -20.78 -27.31 -9.68
N LYS A 113 -21.38 -26.19 -10.08
CA LYS A 113 -21.19 -24.87 -9.48
C LYS A 113 -21.40 -24.82 -7.96
N LEU A 114 -22.45 -25.47 -7.46
CA LEU A 114 -22.76 -25.46 -6.02
C LEU A 114 -21.68 -26.22 -5.22
N LEU A 115 -21.25 -27.37 -5.72
CA LEU A 115 -20.19 -28.19 -5.12
C LEU A 115 -18.86 -27.43 -5.10
N ILE A 116 -18.50 -26.77 -6.21
CA ILE A 116 -17.29 -25.95 -6.29
C ILE A 116 -17.36 -24.79 -5.29
N ALA A 117 -18.52 -24.11 -5.20
CA ALA A 117 -18.68 -23.01 -4.26
C ALA A 117 -18.52 -23.45 -2.79
N ASP A 118 -19.06 -24.61 -2.43
CA ASP A 118 -18.89 -25.19 -1.10
C ASP A 118 -17.41 -25.51 -0.81
N ALA A 119 -16.72 -26.17 -1.75
CA ALA A 119 -15.29 -26.44 -1.62
C ALA A 119 -14.48 -25.16 -1.42
N MET A 120 -14.78 -24.09 -2.15
CA MET A 120 -14.11 -22.80 -2.00
C MET A 120 -14.37 -22.16 -0.63
N MET A 121 -15.58 -22.31 -0.07
CA MET A 121 -15.89 -21.84 1.28
C MET A 121 -15.05 -22.60 2.33
N GLN A 122 -14.92 -23.92 2.19
CA GLN A 122 -14.08 -24.72 3.08
C GLN A 122 -12.60 -24.34 2.95
N MET A 123 -12.12 -24.07 1.73
CA MET A 123 -10.75 -23.58 1.49
C MET A 123 -10.50 -22.23 2.17
N GLN A 124 -11.46 -21.30 2.13
CA GLN A 124 -11.36 -20.02 2.83
C GLN A 124 -11.26 -20.19 4.35
N ARG A 125 -12.01 -21.14 4.92
CA ARG A 125 -11.91 -21.47 6.34
C ARG A 125 -10.51 -21.99 6.68
N LEU A 126 -9.99 -22.95 5.92
CA LEU A 126 -8.64 -23.49 6.15
C LEU A 126 -7.55 -22.44 5.94
N GLU A 127 -7.71 -21.53 4.99
CA GLU A 127 -6.77 -20.40 4.79
C GLU A 127 -6.76 -19.47 6.00
N LYS A 128 -7.93 -19.20 6.61
CA LYS A 128 -7.99 -18.45 7.85
C LYS A 128 -7.30 -19.20 9.00
N GLU A 129 -7.60 -20.48 9.17
CA GLU A 129 -6.95 -21.32 10.18
C GLU A 129 -5.41 -21.35 9.99
N TYR A 130 -4.91 -21.35 8.76
CA TYR A 130 -3.48 -21.26 8.48
C TYR A 130 -2.88 -19.93 8.94
N LYS A 131 -3.60 -18.81 8.78
CA LYS A 131 -3.16 -17.50 9.29
C LYS A 131 -3.08 -17.48 10.80
N ASP A 132 -4.08 -18.04 11.48
CA ASP A 132 -4.08 -18.17 12.94
C ASP A 132 -2.88 -19.03 13.39
N LEU A 133 -2.58 -20.13 12.68
CA LEU A 133 -1.40 -20.96 12.96
C LEU A 133 -0.05 -20.25 12.75
N LYS A 134 0.03 -19.27 11.84
CA LYS A 134 1.25 -18.45 11.66
C LYS A 134 1.50 -17.56 12.88
N GLU A 135 0.45 -17.02 13.48
CA GLU A 135 0.52 -16.26 14.74
C GLU A 135 0.98 -17.19 15.88
N ASP A 136 0.33 -18.34 16.04
CA ASP A 136 0.70 -19.36 17.04
C ASP A 136 2.17 -19.82 16.89
N LEU A 137 2.66 -19.96 15.66
CA LEU A 137 4.04 -20.38 15.39
C LEU A 137 5.04 -19.34 15.88
N SER A 138 4.74 -18.06 15.65
CA SER A 138 5.53 -16.94 16.12
C SER A 138 5.52 -16.83 17.64
N GLU A 139 4.37 -17.02 18.29
CA GLU A 139 4.24 -16.90 19.75
C GLU A 139 4.85 -18.09 20.49
N SER A 140 4.74 -19.29 19.93
CA SER A 140 5.19 -20.53 20.58
C SER A 140 6.69 -20.81 20.44
N GLY A 141 7.42 -20.01 19.64
CA GLY A 141 8.84 -20.23 19.37
C GLY A 141 9.09 -21.50 18.57
N GLU A 142 8.35 -21.68 17.46
CA GLU A 142 8.48 -22.81 16.54
C GLU A 142 8.07 -24.18 17.12
N ASP A 143 6.97 -24.22 17.90
CA ASP A 143 6.46 -25.48 18.44
C ASP A 143 6.12 -26.49 17.32
N LYS A 144 6.72 -27.67 17.41
CA LYS A 144 6.53 -28.77 16.45
C LYS A 144 5.06 -29.17 16.26
N ARG A 145 4.21 -28.96 17.27
CA ARG A 145 2.77 -29.22 17.20
C ARG A 145 2.08 -28.21 16.27
N VAL A 146 2.49 -26.95 16.31
CA VAL A 146 1.99 -25.90 15.41
C VAL A 146 2.47 -26.17 13.99
N ILE A 147 3.75 -26.51 13.82
CA ILE A 147 4.33 -26.95 12.53
C ILE A 147 3.52 -28.12 11.93
N TYR A 148 3.21 -29.14 12.75
CA TYR A 148 2.38 -30.27 12.31
C TYR A 148 0.97 -29.83 11.91
N ALA A 149 0.33 -28.94 12.68
CA ALA A 149 -0.99 -28.40 12.34
C ALA A 149 -0.98 -27.60 11.03
N MET A 150 0.09 -26.83 10.75
CA MET A 150 0.27 -26.11 9.49
C MET A 150 0.39 -27.07 8.29
N ILE A 151 1.18 -28.14 8.43
CA ILE A 151 1.29 -29.17 7.39
C ILE A 151 -0.05 -29.88 7.19
N SER A 152 -0.75 -30.23 8.28
CA SER A 152 -2.07 -30.85 8.21
C SER A 152 -3.09 -29.94 7.54
N ASN A 153 -3.03 -28.63 7.76
CA ASN A 153 -3.88 -27.67 7.07
C ASN A 153 -3.68 -27.74 5.54
N PHE A 154 -2.43 -27.77 5.05
CA PHE A 154 -2.16 -27.97 3.62
C PHE A 154 -2.72 -29.28 3.08
N GLN A 155 -2.55 -30.38 3.83
CA GLN A 155 -3.09 -31.70 3.44
C GLN A 155 -4.61 -31.66 3.33
N ASN A 156 -5.30 -31.11 4.33
CA ASN A 156 -6.76 -30.98 4.34
C ASN A 156 -7.28 -30.17 3.14
N ARG A 157 -6.56 -29.11 2.75
CA ARG A 157 -6.89 -28.31 1.55
C ARG A 157 -6.82 -29.17 0.29
N ILE A 158 -5.76 -29.95 0.13
CA ILE A 158 -5.62 -30.86 -1.02
C ILE A 158 -6.72 -31.90 -1.02
N ASP A 159 -7.02 -32.51 0.13
CA ASP A 159 -8.07 -33.53 0.25
C ASP A 159 -9.44 -32.98 -0.16
N ILE A 160 -9.78 -31.75 0.24
CA ILE A 160 -11.01 -31.08 -0.19
C ILE A 160 -11.05 -30.93 -1.71
N LEU A 161 -9.96 -30.47 -2.32
CA LEU A 161 -9.92 -30.24 -3.77
C LEU A 161 -10.01 -31.56 -4.54
N GLN A 162 -9.29 -32.60 -4.12
CA GLN A 162 -9.33 -33.92 -4.75
C GLN A 162 -10.70 -34.60 -4.62
N ASN A 163 -11.31 -34.51 -3.43
CA ASN A 163 -12.68 -35.02 -3.22
C ASN A 163 -13.70 -34.26 -4.07
N THR A 164 -13.50 -32.96 -4.25
CA THR A 164 -14.35 -32.13 -5.12
C THR A 164 -14.25 -32.57 -6.57
N LEU A 165 -13.02 -32.74 -7.10
CA LEU A 165 -12.80 -33.23 -8.47
C LEU A 165 -13.40 -34.63 -8.68
N THR A 166 -13.24 -35.53 -7.71
CA THR A 166 -13.83 -36.87 -7.75
C THR A 166 -15.36 -36.82 -7.85
N GLN A 167 -16.00 -35.95 -7.06
CA GLN A 167 -17.45 -35.78 -7.09
C GLN A 167 -17.92 -35.15 -8.40
N ILE A 168 -17.17 -34.22 -8.98
CA ILE A 168 -17.47 -33.64 -10.30
C ILE A 168 -17.44 -34.72 -11.38
N GLU A 169 -16.43 -35.58 -11.38
CA GLU A 169 -16.32 -36.68 -12.33
C GLU A 169 -17.51 -37.65 -12.21
N ASN A 170 -17.92 -37.98 -10.98
CA ASN A 170 -19.12 -38.79 -10.75
C ASN A 170 -20.39 -38.14 -11.32
N ILE A 171 -20.57 -36.82 -11.15
CA ILE A 171 -21.71 -36.07 -11.73
C ILE A 171 -21.69 -36.17 -13.26
N LYS A 172 -20.52 -35.99 -13.89
CA LYS A 172 -20.36 -36.09 -15.34
C LYS A 172 -20.72 -37.48 -15.88
N GLN A 173 -20.25 -38.53 -15.21
CA GLN A 173 -20.53 -39.91 -15.61
C GLN A 173 -22.03 -40.23 -15.55
N LEU A 174 -22.72 -39.81 -14.48
CA LEU A 174 -24.17 -40.02 -14.33
C LEU A 174 -24.98 -39.32 -15.44
N LYS A 175 -24.57 -38.11 -15.84
CA LYS A 175 -25.21 -37.38 -16.95
C LYS A 175 -25.07 -38.12 -18.28
N ASN A 176 -23.87 -38.64 -18.57
CA ASN A 176 -23.60 -39.38 -19.79
C ASN A 176 -24.43 -40.67 -19.87
N SER A 177 -24.50 -41.46 -18.79
CA SER A 177 -25.31 -42.69 -18.75
C SER A 177 -26.82 -42.44 -18.94
N THR A 178 -27.33 -41.30 -18.48
CA THR A 178 -28.74 -40.92 -18.63
C THR A 178 -29.09 -40.54 -20.06
N ASN A 179 -28.16 -39.89 -20.79
CA ASN A 179 -28.35 -39.51 -22.19
C ASN A 179 -28.38 -40.72 -23.14
N GLU A 180 -27.52 -41.72 -22.90
CA GLU A 180 -27.52 -42.97 -23.69
C GLU A 180 -28.84 -43.76 -23.53
N SER A 181 -29.39 -43.77 -22.31
CA SER A 181 -30.67 -44.46 -22.02
C SER A 181 -31.88 -43.73 -22.62
N SER A 182 -31.83 -42.41 -22.78
CA SER A 182 -32.95 -41.61 -23.33
C SER A 182 -32.97 -41.55 -24.86
N THR A 183 -31.86 -41.86 -25.53
CA THR A 183 -31.75 -41.84 -27.00
C THR A 183 -32.13 -43.19 -27.63
N THR A 184 -32.37 -44.21 -26.80
CA THR A 184 -32.80 -45.55 -27.22
C THR A 184 -34.28 -45.76 -26.90
N ILE A 185 -35.18 -44.96 -27.48
CA ILE A 185 -36.64 -45.22 -27.51
C ILE A 185 -37.19 -44.79 -28.87
#